data_AF-A0AAD7YXE4-F1
#
_entry.id   AF-A0AAD7YXE4-F1
#
_cell.length_a   1.000
_cell.length_b   1.000
_cell.length_c   1.000
_cell.angle_alpha   90.00
_cell.angle_beta   90.00
_cell.angle_gamma   90.00
#
_symmetry.space_group_name_H-M   'P 1'
#
loop_
_entity.id
_entity.type
_entity.pdbx_description
1 polymer ?
#
loop_
_entity_poly.entity_id
_entity_poly.type
_entity_poly.pdbx_seq_one_letter_code
_entity_poly.pdbx_strand_id
1 'polypeptide(L)'
;MASAATYTYKPHYDLNNAKVLFEDFINEYNKNYKDEADKGVHYQAFVKNLKKINKMNEDDSSDVFAINKLTDYTEEEMENMYGLKRD
;
A
#
# COMPACT_ATOMS: atom_id res chain seq x y z
N MET A 1 24.89 27.48 -12.87
CA MET A 1 24.33 26.25 -13.45
C MET A 1 23.20 25.82 -12.55
N ALA A 2 21.97 25.77 -13.08
CA ALA A 2 20.73 25.61 -12.31
C ALA A 2 20.65 24.25 -11.61
N SER A 3 20.24 24.24 -10.34
CA SER A 3 19.90 23.04 -9.59
C SER A 3 18.67 22.41 -10.24
N ALA A 4 18.82 21.24 -10.84
CA ALA A 4 17.71 20.48 -11.40
C ALA A 4 16.75 20.13 -10.26
N ALA A 5 15.54 20.66 -10.28
CA ALA A 5 14.45 20.15 -9.47
C ALA A 5 14.27 18.67 -9.86
N THR A 6 14.71 17.74 -9.02
CA THR A 6 14.48 16.32 -9.21
C THR A 6 12.99 16.09 -9.06
N TYR A 7 12.27 15.91 -10.18
CA TYR A 7 10.85 15.57 -10.14
C TYR A 7 10.71 14.18 -9.52
N THR A 8 10.26 14.12 -8.27
CA THR A 8 10.04 12.85 -7.59
C THR A 8 8.80 12.21 -8.20
N TYR A 9 8.99 11.12 -8.93
CA TYR A 9 7.88 10.34 -9.48
C TYR A 9 7.01 9.80 -8.34
N LYS A 10 5.73 10.16 -8.35
CA LYS A 10 4.72 9.62 -7.43
C LYS A 10 3.86 8.60 -8.19
N PRO A 11 3.84 7.32 -7.78
CA PRO A 11 3.03 6.32 -8.47
C PRO A 11 1.54 6.58 -8.30
N HIS A 12 0.77 6.34 -9.36
CA HIS A 12 -0.69 6.28 -9.32
C HIS A 12 -1.15 4.93 -9.86
N TYR A 13 -1.82 4.15 -9.02
CA TYR A 13 -2.22 2.78 -9.33
C TYR A 13 -3.63 2.73 -9.94
N ASP A 14 -3.78 2.07 -11.07
CA ASP A 14 -5.10 1.83 -11.66
C ASP A 14 -5.85 0.76 -10.86
N LEU A 15 -6.98 1.15 -10.26
CA LEU A 15 -7.81 0.25 -9.46
C LEU A 15 -8.48 -0.84 -10.30
N ASN A 16 -8.63 -0.66 -11.61
CA ASN A 16 -9.10 -1.72 -12.51
C ASN A 16 -8.09 -2.86 -12.61
N ASN A 17 -6.80 -2.55 -12.38
CA ASN A 17 -5.71 -3.52 -12.35
C ASN A 17 -5.43 -4.05 -10.94
N ALA A 18 -6.25 -3.71 -9.93
CA ALA A 18 -5.96 -4.06 -8.54
C ALA A 18 -5.79 -5.57 -8.31
N LYS A 19 -6.51 -6.43 -9.05
CA LYS A 19 -6.34 -7.88 -8.96
C LYS A 19 -4.95 -8.32 -9.41
N VAL A 20 -4.45 -7.78 -10.52
CA VAL A 20 -3.11 -8.08 -11.04
C VAL A 20 -2.04 -7.55 -10.08
N LEU A 21 -2.20 -6.30 -9.63
CA LEU A 21 -1.31 -5.69 -8.64
C LEU A 21 -1.26 -6.48 -7.34
N PHE A 22 -2.39 -7.07 -6.91
CA PHE A 22 -2.44 -7.91 -5.72
C PHE A 22 -1.74 -9.25 -5.92
N GLU A 23 -1.86 -9.87 -7.09
CA GLU A 23 -1.13 -11.10 -7.45
C GLU A 23 0.38 -10.85 -7.48
N ASP A 24 0.82 -9.75 -8.08
CA ASP A 24 2.22 -9.33 -8.08
C ASP A 24 2.72 -9.06 -6.66
N PHE A 25 1.93 -8.35 -5.85
CA PHE A 25 2.22 -8.09 -4.44
C PHE A 25 2.38 -9.36 -3.60
N ILE A 26 1.51 -10.36 -3.81
CA ILE A 26 1.60 -11.65 -3.12
C ILE A 26 2.94 -12.32 -3.42
N ASN A 27 3.35 -12.32 -4.68
CA ASN A 27 4.60 -12.92 -5.11
C ASN A 27 5.82 -12.12 -4.62
N GLU A 28 5.80 -10.79 -4.76
CA GLU A 28 6.89 -9.90 -4.37
C GLU A 28 7.20 -9.98 -2.88
N TYR A 29 6.15 -10.00 -2.04
CA TYR A 29 6.28 -10.02 -0.58
C TYR A 29 6.11 -11.41 0.04
N ASN A 30 6.05 -12.46 -0.79
CA ASN A 30 5.85 -13.85 -0.37
C ASN A 30 4.70 -14.01 0.62
N LYS A 31 3.56 -13.40 0.32
CA LYS A 31 2.38 -13.44 1.19
C LYS A 31 1.77 -14.82 1.18
N ASN A 32 1.40 -15.28 2.36
CA ASN A 32 0.69 -16.53 2.55
C ASN A 32 -0.53 -16.27 3.43
N TYR A 33 -1.69 -16.71 2.96
CA TYR A 33 -2.97 -16.53 3.64
C TYR A 33 -3.46 -17.87 4.17
N LYS A 34 -4.24 -17.84 5.24
CA LYS A 34 -4.76 -19.05 5.88
C LYS A 34 -5.69 -19.82 4.94
N ASP A 35 -6.55 -19.11 4.24
CA ASP A 35 -7.55 -19.66 3.32
C ASP A 35 -8.00 -18.58 2.31
N GLU A 36 -8.88 -18.95 1.39
CA GLU A 36 -9.38 -18.01 0.35
C GLU A 36 -10.24 -16.89 0.94
N ALA A 37 -10.90 -17.10 2.09
CA ALA A 37 -11.67 -16.04 2.73
C ALA A 37 -10.74 -14.98 3.34
N ASP A 38 -9.67 -15.42 4.01
CA ASP A 38 -8.58 -14.58 4.52
C ASP A 38 -7.91 -13.77 3.41
N LYS A 39 -7.54 -14.44 2.31
CA LYS A 39 -7.02 -13.78 1.10
C LYS A 39 -8.00 -12.73 0.55
N GLY A 40 -9.30 -13.02 0.58
CA GLY A 40 -10.35 -12.08 0.17
C GLY A 40 -10.41 -10.82 1.05
N VAL A 41 -10.26 -10.96 2.37
CA VAL A 41 -10.19 -9.83 3.31
C VAL A 41 -8.96 -8.97 3.03
N HIS A 42 -7.79 -9.60 2.87
CA HIS A 42 -6.55 -8.90 2.53
C HIS A 42 -6.60 -8.21 1.17
N TYR A 43 -7.26 -8.80 0.18
CA TYR A 43 -7.49 -8.15 -1.11
C TYR A 43 -8.29 -6.85 -0.97
N GLN A 44 -9.37 -6.86 -0.16
CA GLN A 44 -10.17 -5.67 0.09
C GLN A 44 -9.35 -4.58 0.80
N ALA A 45 -8.54 -4.97 1.79
CA ALA A 45 -7.62 -4.06 2.48
C ALA A 45 -6.59 -3.47 1.51
N PHE A 46 -6.01 -4.29 0.63
CA PHE A 46 -5.07 -3.86 -0.40
C PHE A 46 -5.69 -2.82 -1.35
N VAL A 47 -6.89 -3.07 -1.89
CA VAL A 47 -7.60 -2.10 -2.76
C VAL A 47 -7.88 -0.78 -2.03
N LYS A 48 -8.27 -0.84 -0.75
CA LYS A 48 -8.49 0.35 0.08
C LYS A 48 -7.19 1.15 0.26
N ASN A 49 -6.07 0.47 0.49
CA ASN A 49 -4.78 1.11 0.66
C ASN A 49 -4.20 1.65 -0.65
N LEU A 50 -4.46 1.03 -1.82
CA LEU A 50 -4.14 1.62 -3.12
C LEU A 50 -4.85 2.97 -3.33
N LYS A 51 -6.15 3.05 -3.02
CA LYS A 51 -6.91 4.31 -3.06
C LYS A 51 -6.28 5.38 -2.17
N LYS A 52 -5.86 4.99 -0.97
CA LYS A 52 -5.20 5.89 0.00
C LYS A 52 -3.85 6.37 -0.53
N ILE A 53 -3.03 5.49 -1.09
CA ILE A 53 -1.73 5.82 -1.69
C ILE A 53 -1.93 6.82 -2.84
N ASN A 54 -2.85 6.54 -3.77
CA ASN A 54 -3.13 7.45 -4.89
C ASN A 54 -3.52 8.84 -4.38
N LYS A 55 -4.44 8.92 -3.41
CA LYS A 55 -4.87 10.19 -2.82
C LYS A 55 -3.70 10.93 -2.17
N MET A 56 -2.88 10.25 -1.36
CA MET A 56 -1.73 10.87 -0.69
C MET A 56 -0.63 11.32 -1.66
N ASN A 57 -0.51 10.65 -2.80
CA ASN A 57 0.40 11.04 -3.87
C ASN A 57 -0.13 12.19 -4.72
N GLU A 58 -1.44 12.37 -4.81
CA GLU A 58 -2.07 13.54 -5.44
C GLU A 58 -1.94 14.81 -4.59
N ASP A 59 -1.74 14.69 -3.28
CA ASP A 59 -1.50 15.83 -2.40
C ASP A 59 -0.16 16.54 -2.76
N ASP A 60 -0.11 17.87 -2.61
CA ASP A 60 1.06 18.73 -2.89
C ASP A 60 2.26 18.52 -1.91
N SER A 61 2.25 17.44 -1.14
CA SER A 61 3.34 17.09 -0.23
C SER A 61 4.60 16.65 -0.99
N SER A 62 5.77 16.71 -0.35
CA SER A 62 7.00 16.11 -0.90
C SER A 62 7.05 14.59 -0.73
N ASP A 63 6.09 14.01 -0.01
CA ASP A 63 6.09 12.59 0.34
C ASP A 63 5.66 11.74 -0.85
N VAL A 64 6.24 10.54 -0.93
CA VAL A 64 5.91 9.53 -1.93
C VAL A 64 5.44 8.28 -1.21
N PHE A 65 4.23 7.85 -1.52
CA PHE A 65 3.64 6.62 -1.02
C PHE A 65 3.66 5.57 -2.13
N ALA A 66 3.91 4.32 -1.78
CA ALA A 66 3.96 3.22 -2.73
C ALA A 66 3.51 1.91 -2.06
N ILE A 67 3.17 0.92 -2.89
CA ILE A 67 2.95 -0.46 -2.43
C ILE A 67 4.21 -0.92 -1.70
N ASN A 68 4.01 -1.46 -0.51
CA ASN A 68 5.02 -2.07 0.34
C ASN A 68 4.42 -3.29 1.07
N LYS A 69 5.25 -4.02 1.84
CA LYS A 69 4.85 -5.24 2.56
C LYS A 69 3.64 -5.13 3.50
N LEU A 70 3.20 -3.93 3.86
CA LEU A 70 2.06 -3.68 4.76
C LEU A 70 0.79 -3.25 4.01
N THR A 71 0.82 -3.23 2.67
CA THR A 71 -0.27 -2.66 1.86
C THR A 71 -1.58 -3.45 1.99
N ASP A 72 -1.53 -4.74 2.30
CA ASP A 72 -2.70 -5.59 2.51
C ASP A 72 -3.15 -5.67 3.98
N TYR A 73 -2.54 -4.91 4.89
CA TYR A 73 -2.92 -4.95 6.30
C TYR A 73 -4.33 -4.39 6.50
N THR A 74 -5.13 -5.16 7.23
CA THR A 74 -6.43 -4.75 7.75
C THR A 74 -6.27 -3.69 8.84
N GLU A 75 -7.36 -2.98 9.17
CA GLU A 75 -7.34 -2.01 10.27
C GLU A 75 -7.01 -2.68 11.61
N GLU A 76 -7.56 -3.86 11.87
CA GLU A 76 -7.27 -4.65 13.06
C GLU A 76 -5.78 -5.03 13.17
N GLU A 77 -5.17 -5.47 12.07
CA GLU A 77 -3.73 -5.79 12.07
C GLU A 77 -2.85 -4.56 12.28
N MET A 78 -3.25 -3.41 11.74
CA MET A 78 -2.58 -2.14 11.97
C MET A 78 -2.71 -1.69 13.43
N GLU A 79 -3.89 -1.83 14.04
CA GLU A 79 -4.13 -1.51 15.46
C GLU A 79 -3.35 -2.42 16.41
N ASN A 80 -3.18 -3.68 16.02
CA ASN A 80 -2.39 -4.66 16.76
C ASN A 80 -0.87 -4.55 16.51
N MET A 81 -0.42 -3.60 15.68
CA MET A 81 1.00 -3.23 15.63
C MET A 81 1.41 -2.50 16.91
N TYR A 82 1.72 -3.25 17.97
CA TYR A 82 2.27 -2.71 19.21
C TYR A 82 3.72 -2.27 18.98
N GLY A 83 3.90 -1.04 18.50
CA GLY A 83 5.16 -0.31 18.62
C GLY A 83 5.39 0.17 20.06
N LEU A 84 6.09 1.28 20.24
CA LEU A 84 6.23 1.92 21.55
C LEU A 84 4.84 2.32 22.09
N LYS A 85 4.36 1.59 23.09
CA LYS A 85 3.25 2.07 23.94
C LYS A 85 3.79 3.30 24.67
N ARG A 86 3.12 4.44 24.54
CA ARG A 86 3.48 5.63 25.33
C ARG A 86 2.97 5.37 26.74
N ASP A 87 3.91 5.24 27.67
CA ASP A 87 3.69 5.15 29.12
C ASP A 87 2.92 6.37 29.65
#